data_AF-A0A183GPD5-F1
#
_entry.id   AF-A0A183GPD5-F1
#
_cell.length_a   1.000
_cell.length_b   1.000
_cell.length_c   1.000
_cell.angle_alpha   90.00
_cell.angle_beta   90.00
_cell.angle_gamma   90.00
#
_symmetry.space_group_name_H-M   'P 1'
#
loop_
_entity.id
_entity.type
_entity.pdbx_description
1 polymer ?
#
loop_
_entity_poly.entity_id
_entity_poly.type
_entity_poly.pdbx_seq_one_letter_code
_entity_poly.pdbx_strand_id
1 'polypeptide(L)'
;MARWCTYRNDLKADGERAAREVKLLLLGAGESGKSTIVKQMKIIHETGYSDEERKQYRPVVFSNTIQLKADGERAAREVKLLLLGAGESGKSTIVKQMKIIHETGYSDEERKQYRPVVFSNTIQVLFSTLFVSLVFLSYVY
;
A
#
# COMPACT_ATOMS: atom_id res chain seq x y z
N MET A 1 -39.46 -17.01 -52.42
CA MET A 1 -38.34 -16.15 -52.89
C MET A 1 -38.03 -14.96 -51.97
N ALA A 2 -39.01 -14.12 -51.59
CA ALA A 2 -38.76 -12.83 -50.89
C ALA A 2 -37.96 -12.92 -49.57
N ARG A 3 -38.19 -13.96 -48.75
CA ARG A 3 -37.55 -14.17 -47.44
C ARG A 3 -36.04 -14.48 -47.52
N TRP A 4 -35.59 -15.02 -48.65
CA TRP A 4 -34.17 -15.29 -48.91
C TRP A 4 -33.41 -14.05 -49.39
N CYS A 5 -34.11 -13.11 -50.06
CA CYS A 5 -33.54 -11.80 -50.40
C CYS A 5 -33.38 -10.91 -49.17
N THR A 6 -34.33 -10.92 -48.23
CA THR A 6 -34.19 -10.19 -46.96
C THR A 6 -33.01 -10.72 -46.14
N TYR A 7 -32.92 -12.03 -45.92
CA TYR A 7 -31.82 -12.62 -45.15
C TYR A 7 -30.43 -12.35 -45.75
N ARG A 8 -30.32 -12.36 -47.09
CA ARG A 8 -29.07 -12.01 -47.79
C ARG A 8 -28.72 -10.53 -47.65
N ASN A 9 -29.72 -9.65 -47.69
CA ASN A 9 -29.53 -8.22 -47.46
C ASN A 9 -29.16 -7.93 -46.01
N ASP A 10 -29.76 -8.64 -45.04
CA ASP A 10 -29.45 -8.54 -43.61
C ASP A 10 -27.99 -8.94 -43.34
N LEU A 11 -27.52 -10.06 -43.89
CA LEU A 11 -26.11 -10.48 -43.78
C LEU A 11 -25.12 -9.49 -44.41
N LYS A 12 -25.51 -8.87 -45.52
CA LYS A 12 -24.69 -7.84 -46.18
C LYS A 12 -24.65 -6.55 -45.36
N ALA A 13 -25.78 -6.17 -44.77
CA ALA A 13 -25.89 -5.02 -43.88
C ALA A 13 -25.13 -5.22 -42.56
N ASP A 14 -25.19 -6.41 -41.96
CA ASP A 14 -24.44 -6.75 -40.76
C ASP A 14 -22.92 -6.84 -41.05
N GLY A 15 -22.54 -7.37 -42.22
CA GLY A 15 -21.16 -7.35 -42.71
C GLY A 15 -20.61 -5.94 -42.89
N GLU A 16 -21.40 -5.01 -43.45
CA GLU A 16 -21.01 -3.60 -43.59
C GLU A 16 -20.93 -2.86 -42.24
N ARG A 17 -21.80 -3.19 -41.28
CA ARG A 17 -21.74 -2.66 -39.91
C ARG A 17 -20.48 -3.13 -39.19
N ALA A 18 -20.16 -4.42 -39.29
CA ALA A 18 -18.95 -4.98 -38.70
C ALA A 18 -17.68 -4.43 -39.36
N ALA A 19 -17.68 -4.18 -40.67
CA ALA A 19 -16.54 -3.60 -41.38
C ALA A 19 -16.24 -2.14 -40.98
N ARG A 20 -17.22 -1.43 -40.42
CA ARG A 20 -17.06 -0.05 -39.90
C ARG A 20 -16.74 0.00 -38.41
N GLU A 21 -16.75 -1.14 -37.72
CA GLU A 21 -16.43 -1.22 -36.29
C GLU A 21 -14.91 -1.09 -36.08
N VAL A 22 -14.47 -0.02 -35.42
CA VAL A 22 -13.06 0.17 -35.04
C VAL A 22 -12.87 -0.33 -33.61
N LYS A 23 -12.07 -1.38 -33.43
CA LYS A 23 -11.76 -1.95 -32.11
C LYS A 23 -10.53 -1.26 -31.52
N LEU A 24 -10.69 -0.63 -30.36
CA LEU A 24 -9.62 0.03 -29.63
C LEU A 24 -9.21 -0.78 -28.38
N LEU A 25 -7.92 -1.02 -28.19
CA LEU A 25 -7.38 -1.67 -26.98
C LEU A 25 -6.65 -0.66 -26.11
N LEU A 26 -7.09 -0.52 -24.85
CA LEU A 26 -6.40 0.30 -23.85
C LEU A 26 -5.45 -0.58 -23.03
N LEU A 27 -4.15 -0.29 -23.11
CA LEU A 27 -3.10 -0.99 -22.36
C LEU A 27 -2.47 -0.05 -21.32
N GLY A 28 -2.09 -0.59 -20.16
CA GLY A 28 -1.44 0.17 -19.08
C GLY A 28 -1.41 -0.58 -17.74
N ALA A 29 -0.81 -0.01 -16.70
CA ALA A 29 -0.78 -0.56 -15.34
C ALA A 29 -2.19 -0.58 -14.67
N GLY A 30 -2.40 -1.41 -13.64
CA GLY A 30 -3.71 -1.64 -12.99
C GLY A 30 -4.47 -0.37 -12.55
N GLU A 31 -3.77 0.72 -12.27
CA GLU A 31 -4.35 1.98 -11.74
C GLU A 31 -4.23 3.17 -12.71
N SER A 32 -3.76 2.94 -13.94
CA SER A 32 -3.49 4.00 -14.94
C SER A 32 -4.71 4.78 -15.44
N GLY A 33 -5.91 4.50 -14.95
CA GLY A 33 -7.12 5.24 -15.34
C GLY A 33 -7.70 4.82 -16.70
N LYS A 34 -7.35 3.65 -17.24
CA LYS A 34 -7.96 3.10 -18.47
C LYS A 34 -9.49 3.08 -18.41
N SER A 35 -10.05 2.70 -17.25
CA SER A 35 -11.50 2.73 -17.02
C SER A 35 -12.07 4.16 -17.04
N THR A 36 -11.29 5.17 -16.65
CA THR A 36 -11.68 6.59 -16.73
C THR A 36 -11.76 7.04 -18.19
N ILE A 37 -10.82 6.61 -19.04
CA ILE A 37 -10.81 6.93 -20.48
C ILE A 37 -12.03 6.32 -21.17
N VAL A 38 -12.34 5.03 -20.92
CA VAL A 38 -13.55 4.39 -21.47
C VAL A 38 -14.82 5.10 -21.01
N LYS A 39 -14.89 5.49 -19.73
CA LYS A 39 -16.04 6.21 -19.18
C LYS A 39 -16.22 7.60 -19.82
N GLN A 40 -15.13 8.35 -20.02
CA GLN A 40 -15.17 9.64 -20.70
C GLN A 40 -15.55 9.48 -22.18
N MET A 41 -15.09 8.43 -22.85
CA MET A 41 -15.46 8.13 -24.23
C MET A 41 -16.96 7.87 -24.38
N LYS A 42 -17.58 7.20 -23.39
CA LYS A 42 -19.03 6.98 -23.34
C LYS A 42 -19.83 8.27 -23.17
N ILE A 43 -19.31 9.26 -22.43
CA ILE A 43 -19.96 10.58 -22.26
C ILE A 43 -20.00 11.38 -23.58
N ILE A 44 -18.99 11.23 -24.43
CA ILE A 44 -18.81 12.05 -25.64
C ILE A 44 -19.55 11.46 -26.85
N HIS A 45 -19.68 10.14 -26.94
CA HIS A 45 -20.17 9.45 -28.15
C HIS A 45 -21.54 8.76 -28.04
N GLU A 46 -21.97 8.37 -26.84
CA GLU A 46 -23.32 7.87 -26.58
C GLU A 46 -24.02 8.84 -25.62
N THR A 47 -25.34 8.96 -25.71
CA THR A 47 -26.16 9.90 -24.93
C THR A 47 -26.02 9.69 -23.42
N GLY A 48 -24.94 10.19 -22.81
CA GLY A 48 -24.67 10.16 -21.38
C GLY A 48 -24.76 8.78 -20.71
N TYR A 49 -24.85 8.79 -19.39
CA TYR A 49 -25.21 7.62 -18.58
C TYR A 49 -26.70 7.66 -18.29
N SER A 50 -27.38 6.51 -18.39
CA SER A 50 -28.76 6.42 -17.92
C SER A 50 -28.82 6.57 -16.39
N ASP A 51 -29.98 6.95 -15.85
CA ASP A 51 -30.14 7.13 -14.41
C ASP A 51 -29.99 5.80 -13.63
N GLU A 52 -30.21 4.66 -14.30
CA GLU A 52 -29.96 3.32 -13.78
C GLU A 52 -28.46 3.07 -13.60
N GLU A 53 -27.63 3.42 -14.60
CA GLU A 53 -26.18 3.28 -14.50
C GLU A 53 -25.61 4.18 -13.39
N ARG A 54 -26.12 5.42 -13.27
CA ARG A 54 -25.72 6.35 -12.20
C ARG A 54 -26.04 5.81 -10.80
N LYS A 55 -27.18 5.14 -10.63
CA LYS A 55 -27.55 4.48 -9.36
C LYS A 55 -26.59 3.35 -9.02
N GLN A 56 -26.12 2.60 -10.00
CA GLN A 56 -25.14 1.53 -9.79
C GLN A 56 -23.74 2.07 -9.42
N TYR A 57 -23.37 3.26 -9.88
CA TYR A 57 -22.12 3.90 -9.50
C TYR A 57 -22.13 4.53 -8.10
N ARG A 58 -23.29 4.93 -7.57
CA ARG A 58 -23.41 5.48 -6.20
C ARG A 58 -22.74 4.64 -5.11
N PRO A 59 -23.00 3.32 -4.98
CA PRO A 59 -22.35 2.51 -3.94
C PRO A 59 -20.84 2.39 -4.13
N VAL A 60 -20.35 2.37 -5.38
CA VAL A 60 -18.91 2.30 -5.67
C VAL A 60 -18.20 3.60 -5.27
N VAL A 61 -18.78 4.76 -5.65
CA VAL A 61 -18.24 6.07 -5.26
C VAL A 61 -18.26 6.22 -3.74
N PHE A 62 -19.34 5.80 -3.09
CA PHE A 62 -19.43 5.81 -1.64
C PHE A 62 -18.37 4.92 -0.99
N SER A 63 -18.23 3.67 -1.45
CA SER A 63 -17.23 2.72 -0.96
C SER A 63 -15.80 3.27 -1.10
N ASN A 64 -15.45 3.80 -2.27
CA ASN A 64 -14.15 4.40 -2.52
C ASN A 64 -13.91 5.64 -1.63
N THR A 65 -14.93 6.47 -1.39
CA THR A 65 -14.81 7.67 -0.54
C THR A 65 -14.55 7.29 0.92
N ILE A 66 -15.22 6.24 1.41
CA ILE A 66 -15.00 5.71 2.76
C ILE A 66 -13.59 5.11 2.89
N GLN A 67 -13.13 4.36 1.89
CA GLN A 67 -11.77 3.82 1.87
C GLN A 67 -10.71 4.93 1.88
N LEU A 68 -10.84 5.92 0.99
CA LEU A 68 -9.92 7.07 0.93
C LEU A 68 -9.88 7.85 2.25
N LYS A 69 -11.03 8.02 2.92
CA LYS A 69 -11.07 8.67 4.23
C LYS A 69 -10.36 7.84 5.31
N ALA A 70 -10.60 6.53 5.34
CA ALA A 70 -9.94 5.62 6.28
C ALA A 70 -8.41 5.57 6.05
N ASP A 71 -7.97 5.55 4.80
CA ASP A 71 -6.55 5.57 4.44
C ASP A 71 -5.91 6.93 4.76
N GLY A 72 -6.64 8.03 4.55
CA GLY A 72 -6.21 9.37 4.98
C GLY A 72 -6.04 9.48 6.49
N GLU A 73 -6.97 8.92 7.27
CA GLU A 73 -6.87 8.88 8.74
C GLU A 73 -5.71 8.00 9.22
N ARG A 74 -5.40 6.89 8.53
CA ARG A 74 -4.22 6.06 8.82
C ARG A 74 -2.93 6.80 8.52
N ALA A 75 -2.82 7.42 7.34
CA ALA A 75 -1.65 8.18 6.95
C ALA A 75 -1.41 9.39 7.86
N ALA A 76 -2.48 10.06 8.33
CA ALA A 76 -2.37 11.17 9.28
C ALA A 76 -1.86 10.74 10.67
N ARG A 77 -2.05 9.46 11.05
CA ARG A 77 -1.50 8.90 12.29
C ARG A 77 -0.05 8.45 12.15
N GLU A 78 0.46 8.33 10.92
CA GLU A 78 1.82 7.88 10.66
C GLU A 78 2.80 9.06 10.75
N VAL A 79 3.38 9.26 11.94
CA VAL A 79 4.42 10.28 12.16
C VAL A 79 5.79 9.66 11.91
N LYS A 80 6.50 10.15 10.89
CA LYS A 80 7.87 9.71 10.58
C LYS A 80 8.88 10.51 11.40
N LEU A 81 9.58 9.84 12.31
CA LEU A 81 10.61 10.43 13.16
C LEU A 81 12.01 10.01 12.69
N LEU A 82 12.88 10.99 12.45
CA LEU A 82 14.31 10.78 12.22
C LEU A 82 15.07 11.06 13.50
N LEU A 83 15.73 10.05 14.05
CA LEU A 83 16.61 10.21 15.21
C LEU A 83 18.04 10.46 14.73
N LEU A 84 18.57 11.65 15.00
CA LEU A 84 19.96 12.03 14.71
C LEU A 84 20.78 12.06 16.00
N GLY A 85 22.00 11.52 15.98
CA GLY A 85 22.92 11.50 17.13
C GLY A 85 24.14 10.60 16.90
N ALA A 86 25.15 10.68 17.77
CA ALA A 86 26.35 9.83 17.75
C ALA A 86 26.01 8.34 17.95
N GLY A 87 26.81 7.41 17.41
CA GLY A 87 26.51 5.96 17.32
C GLY A 87 25.99 5.31 18.61
N GLU A 88 26.42 5.78 19.77
CA GLU A 88 26.11 5.21 21.09
C GLU A 88 25.01 5.98 21.86
N SER A 89 24.42 7.02 21.28
CA SER A 89 23.50 7.93 21.97
C SER A 89 22.12 7.35 22.32
N GLY A 90 21.94 6.03 22.26
CA GLY A 90 20.69 5.37 22.65
C GLY A 90 19.51 5.55 21.68
N LYS A 91 19.75 5.96 20.42
CA LYS A 91 18.68 6.12 19.40
C LYS A 91 17.83 4.85 19.24
N SER A 92 18.48 3.69 19.22
CA SER A 92 17.80 2.40 19.13
C SER A 92 16.89 2.14 20.35
N THR A 93 17.23 2.67 21.53
CA THR A 93 16.40 2.55 22.73
C THR A 93 15.11 3.36 22.59
N ILE A 94 15.18 4.57 22.03
CA ILE A 94 14.00 5.42 21.78
C ILE A 94 13.06 4.77 20.76
N VAL A 95 13.60 4.23 19.66
CA VAL A 95 12.79 3.49 18.67
C VAL A 95 12.11 2.29 19.32
N LYS A 96 12.84 1.55 20.18
CA LYS A 96 12.28 0.39 20.88
C LYS A 96 11.16 0.77 21.84
N GLN A 97 11.28 1.88 22.55
CA GLN A 97 10.22 2.39 23.43
C GLN A 97 9.01 2.87 22.64
N MET A 98 9.21 3.52 21.48
CA MET A 98 8.10 3.90 20.59
C MET A 98 7.29 2.69 20.13
N LYS A 99 7.95 1.57 19.80
CA LYS A 99 7.29 0.31 19.45
C LYS A 99 6.48 -0.30 20.61
N ILE A 100 6.90 -0.08 21.87
CA ILE A 100 6.17 -0.55 23.05
C ILE A 100 4.90 0.30 23.30
N ILE A 101 4.96 1.60 23.06
CA ILE A 101 3.89 2.55 23.42
C ILE A 101 2.83 2.67 22.31
N HIS A 102 3.23 2.62 21.04
CA HIS A 102 2.37 2.94 19.90
C HIS A 102 1.99 1.75 19.02
N GLU A 103 2.65 0.60 19.17
CA GLU A 103 2.28 -0.65 18.50
C GLU A 103 1.79 -1.68 19.53
N THR A 104 1.36 -2.87 19.10
CA THR A 104 0.94 -3.99 19.98
C THR A 104 2.09 -4.59 20.81
N GLY A 105 3.22 -3.89 20.93
CA GLY A 105 4.46 -4.37 21.55
C GLY A 105 5.23 -5.37 20.69
N TYR A 106 6.22 -6.02 21.32
CA TYR A 106 7.03 -7.06 20.68
C TYR A 106 6.35 -8.43 20.69
N SER A 107 6.43 -9.17 19.58
CA SER A 107 6.01 -10.57 19.54
C SER A 107 6.93 -11.45 20.41
N ASP A 108 6.46 -12.64 20.79
CA ASP A 108 7.25 -13.56 21.61
C ASP A 108 8.51 -14.06 20.87
N GLU A 109 8.46 -14.16 19.54
CA GLU A 109 9.61 -14.47 18.68
C GLU A 109 10.66 -13.36 18.74
N GLU A 110 10.26 -12.10 18.64
CA GLU A 110 11.18 -10.95 18.77
C GLU A 110 11.81 -10.91 20.17
N ARG A 111 11.01 -11.14 21.23
CA ARG A 111 11.52 -11.18 22.61
C ARG A 111 12.56 -12.27 22.83
N LYS A 112 12.36 -13.45 22.24
CA LYS A 112 13.34 -14.56 22.29
C LYS A 112 14.65 -14.18 21.61
N GLN A 113 14.61 -13.45 20.50
CA GLN A 113 15.80 -12.96 19.80
C GLN A 113 16.53 -11.85 20.58
N TYR A 114 15.81 -11.01 21.34
CA TYR A 114 16.44 -9.97 22.16
C TYR A 114 17.10 -10.50 23.44
N ARG A 115 16.60 -11.60 24.02
CA ARG A 115 17.20 -12.21 25.23
C ARG A 115 18.71 -12.41 25.16
N PRO A 116 19.28 -13.10 24.15
CA PRO A 116 20.73 -13.31 24.09
C PRO A 116 21.50 -12.00 23.90
N VAL A 117 20.95 -11.03 23.18
CA VAL A 117 21.58 -9.70 22.98
C VAL A 117 21.67 -8.94 24.30
N VAL A 118 20.59 -8.91 25.07
CA VAL A 118 20.60 -8.28 26.41
C VAL A 118 21.59 -8.97 27.33
N PHE A 119 21.61 -10.31 27.32
CA PHE A 119 22.51 -11.09 28.16
C PHE A 119 23.98 -10.84 27.81
N SER A 120 24.32 -10.84 26.51
CA SER A 120 25.65 -10.51 26.01
C SER A 120 26.11 -9.12 26.45
N ASN A 121 25.24 -8.11 26.27
CA ASN A 121 25.56 -6.74 26.65
C ASN A 121 25.78 -6.61 28.17
N THR A 122 24.98 -7.27 28.99
CA THR A 122 25.14 -7.26 30.45
C THR A 122 26.46 -7.89 30.87
N ILE A 123 26.82 -9.05 30.30
CA ILE A 123 28.10 -9.71 30.60
C ILE A 123 29.27 -8.82 30.16
N GLN A 124 29.19 -8.23 28.97
CA GLN A 124 30.24 -7.36 28.45
C GLN A 124 30.48 -6.15 29.36
N VAL A 125 29.40 -5.50 29.84
CA VAL A 125 29.50 -4.38 30.78
C VAL A 125 30.10 -4.83 32.12
N LEU A 126 29.65 -5.96 32.67
CA LEU A 126 30.17 -6.49 33.94
C LEU A 126 31.66 -6.82 33.83
N PHE A 127 32.07 -7.50 32.75
CA PHE A 127 33.47 -7.84 32.50
C PHE A 127 34.32 -6.60 32.32
N SER A 128 33.89 -5.64 31.50
CA SER A 128 34.62 -4.39 31.27
C SER A 128 34.81 -3.60 32.57
N THR A 129 33.77 -3.50 33.40
CA THR A 129 33.82 -2.77 34.67
C THR A 129 34.78 -3.46 35.67
N LEU A 130 34.69 -4.78 35.81
CA LEU A 130 35.59 -5.54 36.68
C LEU A 130 37.02 -5.49 36.19
N PHE A 131 37.26 -5.66 34.89
CA PHE A 131 38.59 -5.61 34.30
C PHE A 131 39.26 -4.25 34.55
N VAL A 132 38.56 -3.14 34.31
CA VAL A 132 39.07 -1.79 34.58
C VAL A 132 39.37 -1.63 36.08
N SER A 133 38.51 -2.12 36.97
CA SER A 133 38.75 -2.05 38.42
C SER A 133 39.98 -2.85 38.88
N LEU A 134 40.22 -4.03 38.30
CA LEU A 134 41.38 -4.86 38.62
C LEU A 134 42.68 -4.23 38.13
N VAL A 135 42.70 -3.70 36.90
CA VAL A 135 43.85 -2.98 36.35
C VAL A 135 44.16 -1.74 37.19
N PHE A 136 43.14 -1.01 37.63
CA PHE A 136 43.32 0.15 38.50
C PHE A 136 43.93 -0.24 39.85
N LEU A 137 43.43 -1.31 40.49
CA LEU A 137 43.99 -1.81 41.75
C LEU A 137 45.45 -2.24 41.61
N SER A 138 45.82 -2.95 40.53
CA SER A 138 47.23 -3.32 40.26
C SER A 138 48.15 -2.15 39.89
N TYR A 139 47.59 -0.98 39.56
CA TYR A 139 48.36 0.23 39.30
C TYR A 139 48.54 1.08 40.57
N VAL A 140 47.62 0.95 41.53
CA VAL A 140 47.61 1.70 42.79
C VAL A 140 48.31 0.94 43.92
N TYR A 141 48.41 -0.38 43.84
CA TYR A 141 49.16 -1.25 44.77
C TYR A 141 50.37 -1.89 44.08
#